data_AF-A0A433NFE7-F1
#
_entry.id   AF-A0A433NFE7-F1
#
_cell.length_a   1.000
_cell.length_b   1.000
_cell.length_c   1.000
_cell.angle_alpha   90.00
_cell.angle_beta   90.00
_cell.angle_gamma   90.00
#
_symmetry.space_group_name_H-M   'P 1'
#
loop_
_entity.id
_entity.type
_entity.pdbx_description
1 polymer ?
#
loop_
_entity_poly.entity_id
_entity_poly.type
_entity_poly.pdbx_seq_one_letter_code
_entity_poly.pdbx_strand_id
1 'polypeptide(L)'
;MTRIEQKQKRKLLIFNQAASVRLYPSVGNFIGFVGNVGSAPLLIQAIASFRHHTQFPSEGVALPAQMPGVGWSDQWAFWQQGYQGIMVTDTAPFRYPYYHKYEDTPDKIDYERLARVVFGLERVIAELAG
;
A
#
# COMPACT_ATOMS: atom_id res chain seq x y z
N MET A 1 -13.54 -22.21 -13.40
CA MET A 1 -12.88 -20.95 -12.98
C MET A 1 -13.46 -19.79 -13.76
N THR A 2 -13.84 -18.71 -13.07
CA THR A 2 -14.50 -17.55 -13.68
C THR A 2 -13.47 -16.58 -14.29
N ARG A 3 -13.89 -15.74 -15.24
CA ARG A 3 -13.03 -14.69 -15.85
C ARG A 3 -12.42 -13.74 -14.81
N ILE A 4 -13.05 -13.58 -13.64
CA ILE A 4 -12.61 -12.73 -12.53
C ILE A 4 -11.42 -13.37 -11.80
N GLU A 5 -11.51 -14.67 -11.48
CA GLU A 5 -10.40 -15.42 -10.86
C GLU A 5 -9.15 -15.45 -11.74
N GLN A 6 -9.31 -15.54 -13.06
CA GLN A 6 -8.17 -15.48 -13.98
C GLN A 6 -7.55 -14.08 -14.05
N LYS A 7 -8.34 -13.01 -13.92
CA LYS A 7 -7.84 -11.62 -13.89
C LYS A 7 -7.08 -11.34 -12.59
N GLN A 8 -7.55 -11.87 -11.45
CA GLN A 8 -6.86 -11.81 -10.16
C GLN A 8 -5.56 -12.63 -10.15
N LYS A 9 -5.57 -13.87 -10.69
CA LYS A 9 -4.34 -14.67 -10.84
C LYS A 9 -3.31 -14.02 -11.79
N ARG A 10 -3.75 -13.37 -12.87
CA ARG A 10 -2.84 -12.60 -13.75
C ARG A 10 -2.26 -11.35 -13.08
N LYS A 11 -3.02 -10.65 -12.21
CA LYS A 11 -2.50 -9.56 -11.39
C LYS A 11 -1.42 -10.03 -10.40
N LEU A 12 -1.56 -11.24 -9.85
CA LEU A 12 -0.61 -11.85 -8.91
C LEU A 12 0.75 -12.18 -9.58
N LEU A 13 0.76 -12.57 -10.86
CA LEU A 13 1.99 -12.88 -11.60
C LEU A 13 2.86 -11.67 -11.93
N ILE A 14 2.28 -10.47 -12.02
CA ILE A 14 3.00 -9.26 -12.45
C ILE A 14 3.82 -8.66 -11.30
N PHE A 15 3.36 -8.76 -10.04
CA PHE A 15 4.14 -8.29 -8.89
C PHE A 15 5.29 -9.22 -8.50
N ASN A 16 5.14 -10.53 -8.69
CA ASN A 16 6.18 -11.50 -8.33
C ASN A 16 7.40 -11.51 -9.27
N GLN A 17 7.37 -10.76 -10.38
CA GLN A 17 8.48 -10.71 -11.34
C GLN A 17 9.29 -9.42 -11.33
N ALA A 18 8.87 -8.38 -10.60
CA ALA A 18 9.52 -7.07 -10.63
C ALA A 18 10.40 -6.75 -9.42
N ALA A 19 10.26 -7.48 -8.31
CA ALA A 19 11.18 -7.41 -7.19
C ALA A 19 11.75 -8.80 -6.95
N SER A 20 13.08 -8.89 -6.88
CA SER A 20 13.77 -10.11 -6.49
C SER A 20 13.09 -10.69 -5.24
N VAL A 21 12.81 -11.99 -5.23
CA VAL A 21 12.11 -12.77 -4.17
C VAL A 21 12.71 -12.59 -2.75
N ARG A 22 13.73 -11.75 -2.59
CA ARG A 22 14.49 -11.50 -1.37
C ARG A 22 14.25 -10.13 -0.72
N LEU A 23 13.57 -9.19 -1.40
CA LEU A 23 13.40 -7.82 -0.90
C LEU A 23 12.14 -7.60 -0.05
N TYR A 24 11.15 -8.48 -0.14
CA TYR A 24 9.89 -8.39 0.61
C TYR A 24 9.57 -9.70 1.34
N PRO A 25 8.83 -9.66 2.46
CA PRO A 25 8.39 -10.86 3.17
C PRO A 25 7.56 -11.80 2.27
N SER A 26 7.70 -13.11 2.47
CA SER A 26 6.91 -14.13 1.75
C SER A 26 5.42 -14.14 2.14
N VAL A 27 5.06 -13.48 3.25
CA VAL A 27 3.69 -13.31 3.73
C VAL A 27 3.39 -11.82 3.89
N GLY A 28 2.28 -11.37 3.31
CA GLY A 28 1.84 -9.96 3.37
C GLY A 28 1.28 -9.56 4.72
N ASN A 29 2.08 -9.62 5.80
CA ASN A 29 1.71 -9.19 7.16
C ASN A 29 2.34 -7.82 7.50
N PHE A 30 2.10 -6.83 6.64
CA PHE A 30 2.65 -5.48 6.78
C PHE A 30 1.67 -4.43 6.25
N ILE A 31 1.93 -3.16 6.56
CA ILE A 31 1.31 -2.00 5.88
C ILE A 31 2.24 -1.50 4.77
N GLY A 32 1.71 -1.38 3.56
CA GLY A 32 2.45 -0.94 2.38
C GLY A 32 2.34 0.57 2.18
N PHE A 33 3.47 1.22 1.91
CA PHE A 33 3.58 2.57 1.40
C PHE A 33 3.93 2.48 -0.08
N VAL A 34 3.04 2.97 -0.94
CA VAL A 34 3.16 2.83 -2.40
C VAL A 34 3.15 4.22 -3.04
N GLY A 35 4.18 4.51 -3.83
CA GLY A 35 4.32 5.76 -4.57
C GLY A 35 4.74 5.50 -6.02
N ASN A 36 4.64 6.54 -6.85
CA ASN A 36 5.36 6.53 -8.13
C ASN A 36 6.83 6.95 -7.94
N VAL A 37 7.68 6.76 -8.94
CA VAL A 37 9.10 7.16 -8.89
C VAL A 37 9.28 8.64 -8.52
N GLY A 38 8.42 9.53 -9.02
CA GLY A 38 8.45 10.96 -8.68
C GLY A 38 8.08 11.27 -7.22
N SER A 39 7.38 10.37 -6.55
CA SER A 39 6.99 10.47 -5.13
C SER A 39 7.96 9.74 -4.20
N ALA A 40 9.08 9.22 -4.70
CA ALA A 40 10.05 8.49 -3.88
C ALA A 40 10.59 9.30 -2.68
N PRO A 41 10.92 10.61 -2.80
CA PRO A 41 11.35 11.40 -1.65
C PRO A 41 10.29 11.45 -0.53
N LEU A 42 9.03 11.75 -0.89
CA LEU A 42 7.90 11.76 0.04
C LEU A 42 7.69 10.38 0.69
N LEU A 43 7.75 9.32 -0.10
CA LEU A 43 7.59 7.95 0.38
C LEU A 43 8.66 7.57 1.41
N ILE A 44 9.93 7.87 1.12
CA ILE A 44 11.06 7.56 1.99
C ILE A 44 10.92 8.32 3.32
N GLN A 45 10.58 9.61 3.26
CA GLN A 45 10.36 10.42 4.45
C GLN A 45 9.20 9.89 5.29
N ALA A 46 8.06 9.60 4.65
CA ALA A 46 6.87 9.12 5.34
C ALA A 46 7.09 7.75 6.03
N ILE A 47 7.69 6.78 5.34
CA ILE A 47 7.92 5.45 5.95
C ILE A 47 9.01 5.49 7.03
N ALA A 48 10.03 6.35 6.89
CA ALA A 48 11.04 6.54 7.92
C ALA A 48 10.42 7.13 9.20
N SER A 49 9.62 8.20 9.05
CA SER A 49 8.86 8.80 10.15
C SER A 49 7.92 7.79 10.81
N PHE A 50 7.14 7.04 10.01
CA PHE A 50 6.23 6.03 10.52
C PHE A 50 6.94 4.99 11.39
N ARG A 51 8.07 4.45 10.90
CA ARG A 51 8.88 3.44 11.61
C ARG A 51 9.56 3.99 12.86
N HIS A 52 9.86 5.28 12.89
CA HIS A 52 10.39 5.95 14.08
C HIS A 52 9.36 5.99 15.21
N HIS A 53 8.11 6.33 14.89
CA HIS A 53 7.04 6.50 15.89
C HIS A 53 6.26 5.23 16.20
N THR A 54 6.21 4.28 15.26
CA THR A 54 5.35 3.11 15.36
C THR A 54 6.11 1.84 14.99
N GLN A 55 6.23 0.96 15.97
CA GLN A 55 6.76 -0.39 15.75
C GLN A 55 5.70 -1.24 15.06
N PHE A 56 5.57 -1.14 13.74
CA PHE A 56 4.62 -1.93 12.94
C PHE A 56 5.29 -2.38 11.63
N PRO A 57 5.15 -3.66 11.22
CA PRO A 57 5.72 -4.15 9.98
C PRO A 57 5.22 -3.31 8.80
N SER A 58 6.14 -2.67 8.10
CA SER A 58 5.84 -1.70 7.05
C SER A 58 6.78 -1.91 5.90
N GLU A 59 6.30 -1.76 4.68
CA GLU A 59 7.11 -1.90 3.47
C GLU A 59 6.87 -0.74 2.51
N GLY A 60 7.92 -0.26 1.87
CA GLY A 60 7.87 0.88 0.96
C GLY A 60 8.22 0.47 -0.47
N VAL A 61 7.50 1.02 -1.45
CA VAL A 61 7.81 0.81 -2.86
C VAL A 61 7.46 2.02 -3.71
N ALA A 62 8.45 2.48 -4.50
CA ALA A 62 8.26 3.51 -5.52
C ALA A 62 8.53 2.91 -6.90
N LEU A 63 7.49 2.81 -7.73
CA LEU A 63 7.53 2.12 -9.03
C LEU A 63 6.89 2.99 -10.14
N PRO A 64 7.10 2.69 -11.43
CA PRO A 64 6.41 3.41 -12.50
C PRO A 64 4.88 3.35 -12.33
N ALA A 65 4.18 4.47 -12.49
CA ALA A 65 2.74 4.58 -12.26
C ALA A 65 1.90 3.66 -13.17
N GLN A 66 2.45 3.28 -14.33
CA GLN A 66 1.84 2.37 -15.30
C GLN A 66 1.90 0.90 -14.84
N MET A 67 2.74 0.56 -13.86
CA MET A 67 2.81 -0.79 -13.34
C MET A 67 1.50 -1.13 -12.62
N PRO A 68 0.86 -2.27 -12.93
CA PRO A 68 -0.38 -2.68 -12.27
C PRO A 68 -0.22 -2.62 -10.74
N GLY A 69 -1.19 -2.07 -10.04
CA GLY A 69 -1.22 -1.97 -8.57
C GLY A 69 -0.64 -0.68 -7.99
N VAL A 70 0.20 0.03 -8.73
CA VAL A 70 0.84 1.27 -8.23
C VAL A 70 -0.14 2.43 -8.20
N GLY A 71 -0.86 2.67 -9.30
CA GLY A 71 -1.84 3.76 -9.44
C GLY A 71 -3.30 3.32 -9.35
N TRP A 72 -3.66 2.37 -8.49
CA TRP A 72 -5.05 1.86 -8.39
C TRP A 72 -5.95 2.65 -7.43
N SER A 73 -5.45 3.71 -6.81
CA SER A 73 -6.23 4.59 -5.92
C SER A 73 -5.94 6.07 -6.24
N ASP A 74 -6.49 6.98 -5.45
CA ASP A 74 -6.63 8.41 -5.78
C ASP A 74 -5.29 9.13 -5.96
N GLN A 75 -4.20 8.62 -5.37
CA GLN A 75 -2.84 9.15 -5.59
C GLN A 75 -2.49 9.26 -7.08
N TRP A 76 -3.08 8.43 -7.93
CA TRP A 76 -2.88 8.51 -9.37
C TRP A 76 -3.31 9.87 -9.93
N ALA A 77 -4.45 10.42 -9.51
CA ALA A 77 -4.95 11.70 -10.00
C ALA A 77 -4.01 12.86 -9.61
N PHE A 78 -3.41 12.81 -8.42
CA PHE A 78 -2.40 13.77 -7.97
C PHE A 78 -1.15 13.71 -8.86
N TRP A 79 -0.68 12.52 -9.20
CA TRP A 79 0.46 12.34 -10.10
C TRP A 79 0.20 12.92 -11.49
N GLN A 80 -1.02 12.81 -12.01
CA GLN A 80 -1.39 13.40 -13.30
C GLN A 80 -1.29 14.94 -13.30
N GLN A 81 -1.35 15.56 -12.13
CA GLN A 81 -1.21 17.01 -11.94
C GLN A 81 0.19 17.43 -11.46
N GLY A 82 1.15 16.49 -11.42
CA GLY A 82 2.52 16.77 -11.00
C GLY A 82 2.73 16.85 -9.49
N TYR A 83 1.72 16.55 -8.68
CA TYR A 83 1.87 16.49 -7.21
C TYR A 83 2.48 15.16 -6.77
N GLN A 84 3.32 15.20 -5.73
CA GLN A 84 3.74 13.99 -5.04
C GLN A 84 2.55 13.40 -4.28
N GLY A 85 2.43 12.08 -4.31
CA GLY A 85 1.35 11.36 -3.64
C GLY A 85 1.75 9.94 -3.32
N ILE A 86 1.35 9.47 -2.14
CA ILE A 86 1.60 8.09 -1.69
C ILE A 86 0.30 7.49 -1.17
N MET A 87 0.16 6.18 -1.32
CA MET A 87 -0.93 5.38 -0.78
C MET A 87 -0.40 4.51 0.35
N VAL A 88 -1.07 4.56 1.50
CA VAL A 88 -0.84 3.62 2.60
C VAL A 88 -1.94 2.56 2.56
N THR A 89 -1.56 1.30 2.38
CA THR A 89 -2.52 0.23 2.11
C THR A 89 -2.12 -1.07 2.78
N ASP A 90 -3.11 -1.84 3.18
CA ASP A 90 -2.93 -3.19 3.67
C ASP A 90 -2.83 -4.20 2.49
N THR A 91 -2.89 -3.76 1.24
CA THR A 91 -2.86 -4.60 0.03
C THR A 91 -4.12 -5.48 -0.17
N ALA A 92 -5.28 -5.02 0.32
CA ALA A 92 -6.57 -5.72 0.24
C ALA A 92 -6.85 -6.50 -1.07
N PRO A 93 -6.63 -5.94 -2.29
CA PRO A 93 -6.91 -6.67 -3.53
C PRO A 93 -6.20 -8.03 -3.70
N PHE A 94 -5.14 -8.29 -2.93
CA PHE A 94 -4.34 -9.51 -3.02
C PHE A 94 -4.62 -10.54 -1.92
N ARG A 95 -5.14 -10.10 -0.76
CA ARG A 95 -5.26 -10.96 0.42
C ARG A 95 -6.58 -10.87 1.16
N TYR A 96 -7.43 -9.89 0.85
CA TYR A 96 -8.72 -9.70 1.51
C TYR A 96 -9.85 -10.33 0.67
N PRO A 97 -10.44 -11.45 1.11
CA PRO A 97 -11.38 -12.23 0.29
C PRO A 97 -12.74 -11.55 0.10
N TYR A 98 -13.07 -10.54 0.91
CA TYR A 98 -14.35 -9.82 0.86
C TYR A 98 -14.27 -8.50 0.08
N TYR A 99 -13.11 -8.18 -0.51
CA TYR A 99 -12.91 -6.95 -1.28
C TYR A 99 -13.96 -6.78 -2.40
N HIS A 100 -14.67 -5.65 -2.39
CA HIS A 100 -15.80 -5.34 -3.30
C HIS A 100 -16.97 -6.35 -3.24
N LYS A 101 -17.21 -6.96 -2.09
CA LYS A 101 -18.39 -7.81 -1.86
C LYS A 101 -19.26 -7.24 -0.75
N TYR A 102 -20.48 -7.75 -0.64
CA TYR A 102 -21.42 -7.31 0.39
C TYR A 102 -20.98 -7.79 1.80
N GLU A 103 -20.13 -8.80 1.87
CA GLU A 103 -19.52 -9.29 3.11
C GLU A 103 -18.39 -8.39 3.62
N ASP A 104 -18.01 -7.33 2.89
CA ASP A 104 -17.08 -6.30 3.36
C ASP A 104 -17.74 -5.50 4.49
N THR A 105 -17.55 -6.01 5.70
CA THR A 105 -18.31 -5.62 6.90
C THR A 105 -17.34 -5.28 8.03
N PRO A 106 -17.73 -4.36 8.95
CA PRO A 106 -16.84 -3.87 10.00
C PRO A 106 -16.21 -4.98 10.88
N ASP A 107 -16.90 -6.10 11.09
CA ASP A 107 -16.38 -7.23 11.88
C ASP A 107 -15.18 -7.94 11.23
N LYS A 108 -14.87 -7.65 9.96
CA LYS A 108 -13.67 -8.17 9.27
C LYS A 108 -12.41 -7.34 9.54
N ILE A 109 -12.55 -6.17 10.19
CA ILE A 109 -11.45 -5.24 10.43
C ILE A 109 -10.71 -5.65 11.70
N ASP A 110 -9.38 -5.74 11.60
CA ASP A 110 -8.49 -5.80 12.76
C ASP A 110 -8.29 -4.38 13.31
N TYR A 111 -9.15 -4.01 14.26
CA TYR A 111 -9.18 -2.66 14.83
C TYR A 111 -7.91 -2.31 15.63
N GLU A 112 -7.26 -3.28 16.26
CA GLU A 112 -6.02 -3.01 17.00
C GLU A 112 -4.89 -2.62 16.04
N ARG A 113 -4.74 -3.37 14.94
CA ARG A 113 -3.75 -3.03 13.92
C ARG A 113 -4.10 -1.74 13.19
N LEU A 114 -5.38 -1.52 12.87
CA LEU A 114 -5.85 -0.28 12.27
C LEU A 114 -5.50 0.93 13.14
N ALA A 115 -5.80 0.87 14.45
CA ALA A 115 -5.52 1.95 15.37
C ALA A 115 -4.02 2.28 15.43
N ARG A 116 -3.15 1.26 15.47
CA ARG A 116 -1.69 1.46 15.44
C ARG A 116 -1.22 2.15 14.17
N VAL A 117 -1.77 1.78 13.01
CA VAL A 117 -1.45 2.46 11.75
C VAL A 117 -1.92 3.90 11.78
N VAL A 118 -3.15 4.17 12.24
CA VAL A 118 -3.69 5.53 12.35
C VAL A 118 -2.83 6.42 13.26
N PHE A 119 -2.47 5.94 14.45
CA PHE A 119 -1.59 6.69 15.36
C PHE A 119 -0.20 6.94 14.77
N GLY A 120 0.36 5.99 14.03
CA GLY A 120 1.63 6.22 13.33
C GLY A 120 1.52 7.26 12.23
N LEU A 121 0.43 7.25 11.45
CA LEU A 121 0.20 8.23 10.38
C LEU A 121 -0.07 9.63 10.91
N GLU A 122 -0.71 9.76 12.07
CA GLU A 122 -0.87 11.05 12.76
C GLU A 122 0.49 11.73 12.97
N ARG A 123 1.50 10.99 13.45
CA ARG A 123 2.87 11.51 13.62
C ARG A 123 3.56 11.84 12.32
N VAL A 124 3.39 11.01 11.29
CA VAL A 124 3.92 11.29 9.95
C VAL A 124 3.37 12.61 9.42
N ILE A 125 2.05 12.82 9.53
CA ILE A 125 1.41 14.05 9.04
C ILE A 125 1.93 15.27 9.80
N ALA A 126 2.04 15.18 11.13
CA ALA A 126 2.58 16.26 11.95
C ALA A 126 4.01 16.64 11.52
N GLU A 127 4.91 15.65 11.31
CA GLU A 127 6.29 15.94 10.90
C GLU A 127 6.40 16.47 9.47
N LEU A 128 5.54 16.03 8.54
CA LEU A 128 5.52 16.54 7.16
C LEU A 128 4.97 17.97 7.08
N ALA A 129 4.13 18.38 8.02
CA ALA A 129 3.55 19.72 8.07
C ALA A 129 4.50 20.78 8.66
N GLY A 130 5.52 20.36 9.43
CA GLY A 130 6.43 21.24 10.19
C GLY A 130 5.82 21.73 11.50
#